data_AF-A0A5S4T8M6-F1
#
_entry.id   AF-A0A5S4T8M6-F1
#
_cell.length_a   1.000
_cell.length_b   1.000
_cell.length_c   1.000
_cell.angle_alpha   90.00
_cell.angle_beta   90.00
_cell.angle_gamma   90.00
#
_symmetry.space_group_name_H-M   'P 1'
#
loop_
_entity.id
_entity.type
_entity.pdbx_description
1 polymer ?
#
loop_
_entity_poly.entity_id
_entity_poly.type
_entity_poly.pdbx_seq_one_letter_code
_entity_poly.pdbx_strand_id
1 'polypeptide(L)'
;MKLLSDLLLTMSKIRFSWLLKASVFQLLFVTMANFVLSEFFYIILGVTGQYHLDKDNFFTFLKNPLALALLFLYLLLFAAFIHLEFFALYRIIADQEISVRGIKKRFSYYLKRIWKTFSGYQLILFVGYVLLTIPVLHLGLSSVNTEK
;
A
#
# COMPACT_ATOMS: atom_id res chain seq x y z
N MET A 1 -34.56 -4.51 -9.36
CA MET A 1 -34.52 -3.19 -10.01
C MET A 1 -34.39 -2.03 -9.02
N LYS A 2 -35.13 -1.99 -7.89
CA LYS A 2 -35.01 -0.93 -6.86
C LYS A 2 -33.59 -0.73 -6.30
N LEU A 3 -32.86 -1.83 -6.05
CA LEU A 3 -31.50 -1.78 -5.49
C LEU A 3 -30.49 -1.12 -6.44
N LEU A 4 -30.63 -1.37 -7.75
CA LEU A 4 -29.80 -0.73 -8.79
C LEU A 4 -30.14 0.74 -8.96
N SER A 5 -31.43 1.12 -8.91
CA SER A 5 -31.83 2.53 -8.96
C SER A 5 -31.40 3.31 -7.72
N ASP A 6 -31.46 2.69 -6.54
CA ASP A 6 -31.01 3.30 -5.29
C ASP A 6 -29.49 3.45 -5.26
N LEU A 7 -28.74 2.46 -5.76
CA LEU A 7 -27.29 2.56 -5.95
C LEU A 7 -26.94 3.66 -6.95
N LEU A 8 -27.62 3.74 -8.10
CA LEU A 8 -27.41 4.79 -9.11
C LEU A 8 -27.71 6.19 -8.57
N LEU A 9 -28.78 6.36 -7.78
CA LEU A 9 -29.11 7.62 -7.11
C LEU A 9 -28.10 7.99 -6.01
N THR A 10 -27.53 6.99 -5.34
CA THR A 10 -26.47 7.20 -4.34
C THR A 10 -25.15 7.57 -5.03
N MET A 11 -24.81 6.90 -6.13
CA MET A 11 -23.65 7.21 -6.97
C MET A 11 -23.77 8.58 -7.64
N SER A 12 -24.96 8.99 -8.09
CA SER A 12 -25.19 10.33 -8.65
C SER A 12 -25.14 11.44 -7.59
N LYS A 13 -25.32 11.09 -6.31
CA LYS A 13 -25.08 11.99 -5.17
C LYS A 13 -23.60 12.12 -4.80
N ILE A 14 -22.73 11.21 -5.25
CA ILE A 14 -21.29 11.32 -5.04
C ILE A 14 -20.80 12.54 -5.81
N ARG A 15 -20.19 13.49 -5.10
CA ARG A 15 -19.61 14.68 -5.72
C ARG A 15 -18.47 14.24 -6.62
N PHE A 16 -18.63 14.42 -7.92
CA PHE A 16 -17.59 14.15 -8.93
C PHE A 16 -16.23 14.78 -8.57
N SER A 17 -16.25 15.93 -7.88
CA SER A 17 -15.05 16.58 -7.33
C SER A 17 -14.24 15.71 -6.37
N TRP A 18 -14.89 14.91 -5.51
CA TRP A 18 -14.20 14.03 -4.56
C TRP A 18 -13.57 12.83 -5.27
N LEU A 19 -14.30 12.25 -6.23
CA LEU A 19 -13.79 11.17 -7.07
C LEU A 19 -12.55 11.61 -7.83
N LEU A 20 -12.59 12.79 -8.48
CA LEU A 20 -11.42 13.35 -9.16
C LEU A 20 -10.23 13.56 -8.21
N LYS A 21 -10.46 14.17 -7.03
CA LYS A 21 -9.40 14.37 -6.04
C LYS A 21 -8.80 13.05 -5.57
N ALA A 22 -9.63 12.04 -5.32
CA ALA A 22 -9.19 10.72 -4.90
C ALA A 22 -8.40 10.03 -6.01
N SER A 23 -8.86 10.07 -7.26
CA SER A 23 -8.16 9.47 -8.41
C SER A 23 -6.81 10.11 -8.67
N VAL A 24 -6.72 11.45 -8.63
CA VAL A 24 -5.45 12.17 -8.80
C VAL A 24 -4.49 11.85 -7.65
N PHE A 25 -4.98 11.86 -6.41
CA PHE A 25 -4.19 11.47 -5.25
C PHE A 25 -3.68 10.03 -5.39
N GLN A 26 -4.56 9.10 -5.77
CA GLN A 26 -4.24 7.68 -5.92
C GLN A 26 -3.13 7.46 -6.94
N LEU A 27 -3.23 8.10 -8.10
CA LEU A 27 -2.23 7.98 -9.16
C LEU A 27 -0.87 8.48 -8.68
N LEU A 28 -0.82 9.67 -8.07
CA LEU A 28 0.43 10.23 -7.55
C LEU A 28 1.01 9.39 -6.40
N PHE A 29 0.16 8.91 -5.49
CA PHE A 29 0.58 8.18 -4.32
C PHE A 29 1.12 6.80 -4.68
N VAL A 30 0.45 6.05 -5.56
CA VAL A 30 0.90 4.73 -6.01
C VAL A 30 2.22 4.85 -6.79
N THR A 31 2.38 5.85 -7.66
CA THR A 31 3.65 6.07 -8.38
C THR A 31 4.78 6.38 -7.40
N MET A 32 4.55 7.27 -6.43
CA MET A 32 5.55 7.61 -5.41
C MET A 32 5.89 6.41 -4.52
N ALA A 33 4.89 5.68 -4.02
CA ALA A 33 5.09 4.52 -3.17
C ALA A 33 5.87 3.43 -3.91
N ASN A 34 5.52 3.15 -5.17
CA ASN A 34 6.22 2.15 -5.99
C ASN A 34 7.69 2.55 -6.22
N PHE A 35 7.96 3.83 -6.51
CA PHE A 35 9.32 4.33 -6.63
C PHE A 35 10.13 4.11 -5.34
N VAL A 36 9.61 4.53 -4.19
CA VAL A 36 10.30 4.37 -2.90
C VAL A 36 10.52 2.90 -2.54
N LEU A 37 9.52 2.05 -2.77
CA LEU A 37 9.62 0.61 -2.51
C LEU A 37 10.66 -0.05 -3.43
N SER A 38 10.67 0.29 -4.72
CA SER A 38 11.65 -0.21 -5.68
C SER A 38 13.08 0.16 -5.26
N GLU A 39 13.32 1.42 -4.95
CA GLU A 39 14.65 1.88 -4.47
C GLU A 39 15.07 1.15 -3.20
N PHE A 40 14.16 1.01 -2.23
CA PHE A 40 14.45 0.26 -1.01
C PHE A 40 14.78 -1.20 -1.29
N PHE A 41 14.05 -1.84 -2.21
CA PHE A 41 14.32 -3.22 -2.62
C PHE A 41 15.69 -3.38 -3.27
N TYR A 42 16.09 -2.48 -4.17
CA TYR A 42 17.43 -2.50 -4.77
C TYR A 42 18.54 -2.26 -3.74
N ILE A 43 18.31 -1.43 -2.71
CA ILE A 43 19.25 -1.27 -1.59
C ILE A 43 19.42 -2.60 -0.84
N ILE A 44 18.35 -3.36 -0.60
CA ILE A 44 18.42 -4.68 0.03
C ILE A 44 19.26 -5.64 -0.82
N LEU A 45 19.03 -5.65 -2.13
CA LEU A 45 19.81 -6.46 -3.06
C LEU A 45 21.30 -6.09 -3.04
N GLY A 46 21.62 -4.79 -3.08
CA GLY A 46 23.00 -4.30 -2.99
C GLY A 46 23.70 -4.70 -1.68
N VAL A 47 23.02 -4.57 -0.54
CA VAL A 47 23.57 -4.96 0.78
C VAL A 47 23.79 -6.47 0.89
N THR A 48 22.96 -7.26 0.21
CA THR A 48 23.06 -8.73 0.20
C THR A 48 24.00 -9.27 -0.88
N GLY A 49 24.65 -8.39 -1.66
CA GLY A 49 25.58 -8.74 -2.72
C GLY A 49 24.91 -9.39 -3.94
N GLN A 50 23.59 -9.24 -4.08
CA GLN A 50 22.82 -9.77 -5.20
C GLN A 50 22.50 -8.63 -6.17
N TYR A 51 22.71 -8.83 -7.46
CA TYR A 51 22.32 -7.84 -8.48
C TYR A 51 20.84 -7.99 -8.85
N HIS A 52 20.33 -9.23 -8.87
CA HIS A 52 18.94 -9.57 -9.16
C HIS A 52 18.51 -10.82 -8.36
N LEU A 53 17.20 -10.94 -8.10
CA LEU A 53 16.63 -12.20 -7.60
C LEU A 53 16.32 -13.13 -8.77
N ASP A 54 17.22 -14.07 -9.02
CA ASP A 54 16.98 -15.21 -9.91
C ASP A 54 16.48 -16.43 -9.13
N LYS A 55 15.90 -17.41 -9.83
CA LYS A 55 15.37 -18.65 -9.24
C LYS A 55 16.41 -19.41 -8.41
N ASP A 56 17.68 -19.34 -8.82
CA ASP A 56 18.80 -20.01 -8.16
C ASP A 56 19.30 -19.23 -6.93
N ASN A 57 19.17 -17.90 -6.95
CA ASN A 57 19.65 -17.00 -5.89
C ASN A 57 18.59 -16.73 -4.82
N PHE A 58 17.30 -16.96 -5.13
CA PHE A 58 16.19 -16.71 -4.22
C PHE A 58 16.31 -17.47 -2.89
N PHE A 59 16.63 -18.76 -2.93
CA PHE A 59 16.80 -19.56 -1.72
C PHE A 59 18.02 -19.15 -0.92
N THR A 60 19.10 -18.76 -1.59
CA THR A 60 20.34 -18.28 -0.96
C THR A 60 20.10 -16.91 -0.29
N PHE A 61 19.35 -16.04 -0.95
CA PHE A 61 18.91 -14.76 -0.40
C PHE A 61 18.03 -14.96 0.84
N LEU A 62 17.03 -15.85 0.80
CA LEU A 62 16.13 -16.07 1.94
C LEU A 62 16.82 -16.73 3.15
N LYS A 63 17.87 -17.53 2.91
CA LYS A 63 18.69 -18.12 3.99
C LYS A 63 19.61 -17.11 4.68
N ASN A 64 19.85 -15.95 4.07
CA ASN A 64 20.68 -14.93 4.69
C ASN A 64 19.87 -14.21 5.80
N PRO A 65 20.31 -14.27 7.07
CA PRO A 65 19.57 -13.66 8.18
C PRO A 65 19.42 -12.14 8.03
N LEU A 66 20.39 -11.45 7.41
CA LEU A 66 20.32 -10.02 7.14
C LEU A 66 19.28 -9.72 6.06
N ALA A 67 19.25 -10.51 4.99
CA ALA A 67 18.26 -10.37 3.92
C ALA A 67 16.84 -10.58 4.45
N LEU A 68 16.64 -11.57 5.32
CA LEU A 68 15.35 -11.85 5.95
C LEU A 68 14.88 -10.66 6.81
N ALA A 69 15.76 -10.10 7.64
CA ALA A 69 15.45 -8.94 8.47
C ALA A 69 15.12 -7.70 7.64
N LEU A 70 15.88 -7.45 6.57
CA LEU A 70 15.64 -6.35 5.64
C LEU A 70 14.34 -6.53 4.84
N LEU A 71 14.01 -7.76 4.42
CA LEU A 71 12.77 -8.06 3.74
C LEU A 71 11.57 -7.91 4.68
N PHE A 72 11.71 -8.29 5.94
CA PHE A 72 10.69 -8.01 6.96
C PHE A 72 10.47 -6.49 7.10
N LEU A 73 11.53 -5.70 7.17
CA LEU A 73 11.43 -4.24 7.20
C LEU A 73 10.78 -3.66 5.93
N TYR A 74 11.07 -4.23 4.76
CA TYR A 74 10.40 -3.87 3.51
C TYR A 74 8.88 -4.12 3.59
N LEU A 75 8.45 -5.27 4.13
CA LEU A 75 7.02 -5.56 4.32
C LEU A 75 6.35 -4.59 5.31
N LEU A 76 7.06 -4.16 6.36
CA LEU A 76 6.57 -3.12 7.27
C LEU A 76 6.39 -1.77 6.56
N LEU A 77 7.35 -1.40 5.72
CA LEU A 77 7.29 -0.18 4.93
C LEU A 77 6.12 -0.22 3.93
N PHE A 78 5.96 -1.35 3.24
CA PHE A 78 4.83 -1.59 2.34
C PHE A 78 3.49 -1.46 3.08
N ALA A 79 3.37 -2.06 4.26
CA ALA A 79 2.18 -1.95 5.09
C ALA A 79 1.90 -0.50 5.53
N ALA A 80 2.93 0.26 5.86
CA ALA A 80 2.81 1.67 6.19
C ALA A 80 2.27 2.50 5.02
N PHE A 81 2.72 2.24 3.79
CA PHE A 81 2.20 2.91 2.60
C PHE A 81 0.72 2.64 2.39
N ILE A 82 0.28 1.37 2.47
CA ILE A 82 -1.14 1.02 2.33
C ILE A 82 -1.98 1.73 3.40
N HIS A 83 -1.53 1.74 4.65
CA HIS A 83 -2.28 2.44 5.71
C HIS A 83 -2.38 3.95 5.49
N LEU A 84 -1.30 4.58 5.02
CA LEU A 84 -1.27 6.01 4.70
C LEU A 84 -2.22 6.32 3.54
N GLU A 85 -2.22 5.48 2.50
CA GLU A 85 -3.12 5.57 1.35
C GLU A 85 -4.59 5.57 1.78
N PHE A 86 -5.02 4.54 2.51
CA PHE A 86 -6.39 4.43 3.01
C PHE A 86 -6.79 5.61 3.90
N PHE A 87 -5.87 6.09 4.74
CA PHE A 87 -6.12 7.25 5.58
C PHE A 87 -6.34 8.53 4.76
N ALA A 88 -5.51 8.76 3.74
CA ALA A 88 -5.63 9.91 2.88
C ALA A 88 -6.92 9.86 2.04
N LEU A 89 -7.23 8.70 1.45
CA LEU A 89 -8.48 8.47 0.73
C LEU A 89 -9.70 8.71 1.62
N TYR A 90 -9.71 8.18 2.84
CA TYR A 90 -10.79 8.41 3.80
C TYR A 90 -11.00 9.90 4.07
N ARG A 91 -9.92 10.69 4.20
CA ARG A 91 -10.03 12.14 4.40
C ARG A 91 -10.56 12.89 3.18
N ILE A 92 -10.15 12.48 1.98
CA ILE A 92 -10.64 13.06 0.72
C ILE A 92 -12.15 12.82 0.61
N ILE A 93 -12.61 11.62 0.94
CA ILE A 93 -14.03 11.25 0.89
C ILE A 93 -14.83 11.95 2.01
N ALA A 94 -14.25 12.11 3.20
CA ALA A 94 -14.89 12.78 4.33
C ALA A 94 -14.96 14.32 4.20
N ASP A 95 -14.62 14.88 3.04
CA ASP A 95 -14.58 16.33 2.71
C ASP A 95 -13.83 17.17 3.75
N GLN A 96 -12.89 16.58 4.47
CA GLN A 96 -12.00 17.35 5.34
C GLN A 96 -11.04 18.11 4.44
N GLU A 97 -11.34 19.39 4.20
CA GLU A 97 -10.51 20.28 3.38
C GLU A 97 -9.03 20.04 3.66
N ILE A 98 -8.30 19.73 2.58
CA ILE A 98 -6.88 19.40 2.59
C ILE A 98 -6.11 20.72 2.78
N SER A 99 -6.18 21.28 3.98
CA SER A 99 -5.40 22.46 4.36
C SER A 99 -3.94 22.07 4.54
N VAL A 100 -3.11 22.44 3.56
CA VAL A 100 -1.67 22.13 3.47
C VAL A 100 -0.91 22.49 4.76
N ARG A 101 -1.34 23.54 5.47
CA ARG A 101 -0.72 24.03 6.71
C ARG A 101 -1.08 23.19 7.95
N GLY A 102 -2.24 22.54 7.96
CA GLY A 102 -2.69 21.61 9.01
C GLY A 102 -2.15 20.17 8.85
N ILE A 103 -1.73 19.81 7.63
CA ILE A 103 -1.21 18.47 7.32
C ILE A 103 0.06 18.20 8.09
N LYS A 104 1.07 19.08 8.11
CA LYS A 104 2.37 18.76 8.74
C LYS A 104 2.26 18.45 10.23
N LYS A 105 1.50 19.27 10.99
CA LYS A 105 1.24 19.04 12.43
C LYS A 105 0.41 17.79 12.67
N ARG A 106 -0.65 17.55 11.87
CA ARG A 106 -1.48 16.35 12.01
C ARG A 106 -0.79 15.09 11.52
N PHE A 107 0.07 15.18 10.52
CA PHE A 107 0.85 14.08 9.97
C PHE A 107 1.89 13.61 11.00
N SER A 108 2.55 14.54 11.71
CA SER A 108 3.42 14.17 12.84
C SER A 108 2.64 13.51 13.99
N TYR A 109 1.47 14.05 14.34
CA TYR A 109 0.58 13.42 15.34
C TYR A 109 0.09 12.04 14.88
N TYR A 110 -0.24 11.91 13.60
CA TYR A 110 -0.69 10.66 13.00
C TYR A 110 0.46 9.66 12.91
N LEU A 111 1.68 10.06 12.57
CA LEU A 111 2.88 9.22 12.63
C LEU A 111 3.11 8.70 14.04
N LYS A 112 2.97 9.54 15.07
CA LYS A 112 3.06 9.08 16.47
C LYS A 112 1.98 8.07 16.82
N ARG A 113 0.76 8.24 16.31
CA ARG A 113 -0.37 7.33 16.57
C ARG A 113 -0.26 6.03 15.79
N ILE A 114 0.14 6.10 14.51
CA ILE A 114 0.55 4.97 13.68
C ILE A 114 1.65 4.21 14.40
N TRP A 115 2.71 4.87 14.87
CA TRP A 115 3.79 4.20 15.59
C TRP A 115 3.29 3.43 16.81
N LYS A 116 2.30 3.98 17.52
CA LYS A 116 1.64 3.31 18.65
C LYS A 116 0.76 2.13 18.23
N THR A 117 0.09 2.21 17.08
CA THR A 117 -0.71 1.11 16.50
C THR A 117 0.16 0.04 15.83
N PHE A 118 1.28 0.43 15.22
CA PHE A 118 2.30 -0.40 14.59
C PHE A 118 3.10 -1.19 15.62
N SER A 119 3.21 -0.70 16.85
CA SER A 119 3.90 -1.36 17.98
C SER A 119 3.17 -2.59 18.55
N GLY A 120 2.05 -3.05 17.94
CA GLY A 120 1.22 -4.12 18.48
C GLY A 120 1.04 -5.33 17.55
N TYR A 121 0.31 -6.33 18.03
CA TYR A 121 0.00 -7.59 17.32
C TYR A 121 -0.78 -7.38 16.00
N GLN A 122 -1.50 -6.26 15.87
CA GLN A 122 -2.28 -5.90 14.69
C GLN A 122 -1.42 -5.81 13.42
N LEU A 123 -0.16 -5.40 13.56
CA LEU A 123 0.74 -5.27 12.43
C LEU A 123 1.18 -6.63 11.88
N ILE A 124 1.42 -7.61 12.75
CA ILE A 124 1.77 -8.98 12.32
C ILE A 124 0.58 -9.60 11.58
N LEU A 125 -0.64 -9.40 12.09
CA LEU A 125 -1.87 -9.85 11.42
C LEU A 125 -2.06 -9.17 10.06
N PHE A 126 -1.76 -7.89 9.95
CA PHE A 126 -1.86 -7.14 8.70
C PHE A 126 -0.83 -7.62 7.66
N VAL A 127 0.42 -7.85 8.07
CA VAL A 127 1.46 -8.42 7.20
C VAL A 127 1.06 -9.84 6.76
N GLY A 128 0.52 -10.66 7.66
CA GLY A 128 -0.01 -11.98 7.32
C GLY A 128 -1.16 -11.91 6.32
N TYR A 129 -2.09 -10.97 6.51
CA TYR A 129 -3.18 -10.70 5.57
C TYR A 129 -2.65 -10.31 4.18
N VAL A 130 -1.68 -9.39 4.11
CA VAL A 130 -1.05 -8.97 2.85
C VAL A 130 -0.34 -10.13 2.15
N LEU A 131 0.40 -10.97 2.88
CA LEU A 131 1.07 -12.13 2.29
C LEU A 131 0.07 -13.14 1.71
N LEU A 132 -1.09 -13.30 2.34
CA LEU A 132 -2.17 -14.15 1.84
C LEU A 132 -2.86 -13.57 0.60
N THR A 133 -2.93 -12.25 0.44
CA THR A 133 -3.56 -11.64 -0.74
C THR A 133 -2.69 -11.70 -1.99
N ILE A 134 -1.36 -11.81 -1.88
CA ILE A 134 -0.45 -11.96 -3.04
C ILE A 134 -0.84 -13.14 -3.96
N PRO A 135 -0.98 -14.39 -3.48
CA PRO A 135 -1.40 -15.51 -4.34
C PRO A 135 -2.84 -15.34 -4.85
N VAL A 136 -3.74 -14.70 -4.09
CA VAL A 136 -5.12 -14.41 -4.52
C VAL A 136 -5.16 -13.41 -5.67
N LEU A 137 -4.30 -12.38 -5.64
CA LEU A 137 -4.13 -11.44 -6.76
C LEU A 137 -3.60 -12.15 -7.99
N HIS A 138 -2.70 -13.12 -7.82
CA HIS A 138 -2.21 -13.93 -8.94
C HIS A 138 -3.34 -14.74 -9.57
N LEU A 139 -4.29 -15.30 -8.79
CA LEU A 139 -5.49 -15.97 -9.30
C LEU A 139 -6.45 -15.00 -10.02
N GLY A 140 -6.62 -13.78 -9.49
CA GLY A 140 -7.47 -12.75 -10.10
C GLY A 140 -6.91 -12.17 -11.41
N LEU A 141 -5.60 -11.91 -11.46
CA LEU A 141 -4.91 -11.31 -12.61
C LEU A 141 -4.50 -12.35 -13.67
N SER A 142 -4.27 -13.61 -13.29
CA SER A 142 -4.02 -14.69 -14.28
C SER A 142 -5.25 -14.98 -15.14
N SER A 143 -6.46 -14.60 -14.70
CA SER A 143 -7.66 -14.67 -15.54
C SER A 143 -7.61 -13.76 -16.77
N VAL A 144 -6.88 -12.64 -16.71
CA VAL A 144 -6.73 -11.68 -17.83
C VAL A 144 -5.62 -12.10 -18.80
N ASN A 145 -4.63 -12.88 -18.35
CA ASN A 145 -3.54 -13.39 -19.21
C ASN A 145 -3.84 -14.77 -19.85
N THR A 146 -5.11 -15.19 -19.91
CA THR A 146 -5.52 -16.44 -20.58
C THR A 146 -6.25 -16.19 -21.91
N GLU A 147 -5.92 -15.12 -22.62
CA GLU A 147 -6.14 -15.07 -24.07
C GLU A 147 -4.78 -15.25 -24.76
N LYS A 148 -4.60 -16.44 -25.36
CA LYS A 148 -3.53 -16.74 -26.31
C LYS A 148 -3.82 -16.08 -27.65
#